data_AF-A0A3G9E3Z1-F1
#
_entry.id   AF-A0A3G9E3Z1-F1
#
_cell.length_a   1.000
_cell.length_b   1.000
_cell.length_c   1.000
_cell.angle_alpha   90.00
_cell.angle_beta   90.00
_cell.angle_gamma   90.00
#
_symmetry.space_group_name_H-M   'P 1'
#
loop_
_entity.id
_entity.type
_entity.pdbx_description
1 polymer ?
#
loop_
_entity_poly.entity_id
_entity_poly.type
_entity_poly.pdbx_seq_one_letter_code
_entity_poly.pdbx_strand_id
1 'polypeptide(L)'
;MPEIALIDEDYGQLNLNSEEDTYPVTFPCILIGIRGAQDWKNLAGKSQKGDVTVDIKLAIDCYDDTHHIPGMDANTKALFSSKAVKRMQLAKKVHLLLQNFAGKILLDESGETLDKYFMPLKRSSSVFYNMPHGIKVYEQSYTVTVMDILI
;
A
#
# COMPACT_ATOMS: atom_id res chain seq x y z
N MET A 1 -8.21 6.29 -7.63
CA MET A 1 -7.32 5.93 -8.76
C MET A 1 -8.07 4.91 -9.60
N PRO A 2 -8.75 5.31 -10.69
CA PRO A 2 -9.55 4.37 -11.49
C PRO A 2 -8.69 3.33 -12.22
N GLU A 3 -7.37 3.52 -12.27
CA GLU A 3 -6.44 2.60 -12.92
C GLU A 3 -6.17 1.33 -12.09
N ILE A 4 -6.60 1.31 -10.83
CA ILE A 4 -6.38 0.19 -9.90
C ILE A 4 -7.61 -0.71 -9.96
N ALA A 5 -7.38 -1.99 -10.26
CA ALA A 5 -8.44 -2.98 -10.42
C ALA A 5 -8.98 -3.51 -9.09
N LEU A 6 -8.12 -3.57 -8.06
CA LEU A 6 -8.45 -4.08 -6.74
C LEU A 6 -7.77 -3.25 -5.65
N ILE A 7 -8.53 -2.90 -4.61
CA ILE A 7 -8.00 -2.38 -3.35
C ILE A 7 -8.53 -3.29 -2.25
N ASP A 8 -7.64 -3.91 -1.50
CA ASP A 8 -8.01 -4.89 -0.46
C ASP A 8 -7.02 -4.87 0.71
N GLU A 9 -7.36 -5.54 1.80
CA GLU A 9 -6.45 -5.80 2.91
C GLU A 9 -5.39 -6.85 2.51
N ASP A 10 -4.17 -6.69 3.03
CA ASP A 10 -3.07 -7.59 2.71
C ASP A 10 -3.12 -8.86 3.57
N TYR A 11 -3.79 -9.88 3.06
CA TYR A 11 -3.81 -11.23 3.63
C TYR A 11 -2.64 -12.11 3.18
N GLY A 12 -1.63 -11.55 2.52
CA GLY A 12 -0.51 -12.32 1.97
C GLY A 12 -0.81 -12.98 0.62
N GLN A 13 -1.87 -12.56 -0.07
CA GLN A 13 -2.29 -13.10 -1.38
C GLN A 13 -1.28 -12.96 -2.52
N LEU A 14 -0.21 -12.16 -2.36
CA LEU A 14 0.90 -12.15 -3.30
C LEU A 14 1.86 -13.34 -3.12
N ASN A 15 1.86 -13.97 -1.94
CA ASN A 15 2.73 -15.10 -1.60
C ASN A 15 2.12 -16.41 -2.13
N LEU A 16 2.13 -16.56 -3.44
CA LEU A 16 1.65 -17.76 -4.15
C LEU A 16 2.65 -18.91 -3.97
N ASN A 17 2.77 -19.45 -2.76
CA ASN A 17 3.41 -20.75 -2.56
C ASN A 17 2.35 -21.83 -2.87
N SER A 18 2.62 -22.60 -3.92
CA SER A 18 1.69 -23.33 -4.79
C SER A 18 0.89 -24.52 -4.20
N GLU A 19 0.42 -24.47 -2.94
CA GLU A 19 -0.46 -25.50 -2.37
C GLU A 19 -1.67 -24.97 -1.58
N GLU A 20 -1.77 -23.66 -1.33
CA GLU A 20 -2.86 -23.07 -0.54
C GLU A 20 -3.87 -22.29 -1.40
N ASP A 21 -5.15 -22.35 -1.03
CA ASP A 21 -6.19 -21.48 -1.55
C ASP A 21 -5.83 -20.03 -1.23
N THR A 22 -5.34 -19.30 -2.23
CA THR A 22 -4.97 -17.89 -2.09
C THR A 22 -6.13 -16.99 -2.45
N TYR A 23 -6.28 -15.87 -1.74
CA TYR A 23 -7.30 -14.89 -2.07
C TYR A 23 -7.09 -14.38 -3.50
N PRO A 24 -8.17 -14.28 -4.31
CA PRO A 24 -8.05 -13.88 -5.70
C PRO A 24 -7.56 -12.44 -5.79
N VAL A 25 -6.54 -12.20 -6.62
CA VAL A 25 -5.96 -10.88 -6.85
C VAL A 25 -6.08 -10.49 -8.33
N THR A 26 -6.51 -9.26 -8.59
CA THR A 26 -6.57 -8.69 -9.96
C THR A 26 -5.61 -7.51 -10.06
N PHE A 27 -4.63 -7.59 -10.97
CA PHE A 27 -3.63 -6.54 -11.15
C PHE A 27 -4.09 -5.43 -12.11
N PRO A 28 -3.61 -4.18 -11.94
CA PRO A 28 -2.82 -3.72 -10.80
C PRO A 28 -3.69 -3.59 -9.54
N CYS A 29 -3.15 -4.00 -8.39
CA CYS A 29 -3.85 -3.93 -7.11
C CYS A 29 -3.10 -3.07 -6.09
N ILE A 30 -3.83 -2.59 -5.09
CA ILE A 30 -3.29 -2.01 -3.88
C ILE A 30 -3.70 -2.90 -2.71
N LEU A 31 -2.72 -3.40 -1.96
CA LEU A 31 -2.95 -4.15 -0.74
C LEU A 31 -2.56 -3.31 0.48
N ILE A 32 -3.44 -3.28 1.48
CA ILE A 32 -3.29 -2.46 2.69
C ILE A 32 -2.98 -3.39 3.86
N GLY A 33 -1.76 -3.32 4.39
CA GLY A 33 -1.37 -4.01 5.61
C GLY A 33 -1.34 -3.05 6.78
N ILE A 34 -1.93 -3.42 7.92
CA ILE A 34 -1.80 -2.67 9.17
C ILE A 34 -0.90 -3.46 10.11
N ARG A 35 0.31 -2.96 10.33
CA ARG A 35 1.16 -3.44 11.42
C ARG A 35 0.62 -2.78 12.69
N GLY A 36 0.09 -3.59 13.60
CA GLY A 36 -0.57 -3.12 14.83
C GLY A 36 0.21 -2.03 15.58
N ALA A 37 -0.51 -1.26 16.40
CA ALA A 37 0.07 -0.15 17.16
C ALA A 37 1.24 -0.61 18.04
N GLN A 38 2.42 0.00 17.82
CA GLN A 38 3.60 -0.22 18.64
C GLN A 38 3.78 0.95 19.62
N ASP A 39 4.52 0.69 20.69
CA ASP A 39 5.00 1.73 21.62
C ASP A 39 3.91 2.61 22.24
N TRP A 40 2.82 2.00 22.72
CA TRP A 40 1.77 2.71 23.46
C TRP A 40 2.34 3.49 24.65
N LYS A 41 1.96 4.77 24.74
CA LYS A 41 2.37 5.69 25.81
C LYS A 41 1.14 6.21 26.53
N ASN A 42 1.13 6.01 27.84
CA ASN A 42 0.13 6.62 28.72
C ASN A 42 0.27 8.15 28.69
N LEU A 43 -0.86 8.82 28.52
CA LEU A 43 -1.02 10.25 28.64
C LEU A 43 -1.77 10.55 29.95
N ALA A 44 -1.65 11.80 30.42
CA ALA A 44 -2.47 12.27 31.54
C ALA A 44 -3.97 12.19 31.16
N GLY A 45 -4.83 11.91 32.15
CA GLY A 45 -6.29 11.87 31.92
C GLY A 45 -6.81 10.58 31.27
N LYS A 46 -6.31 9.42 31.70
CA LYS A 46 -6.77 8.08 31.24
C LYS A 46 -6.74 7.92 29.71
N SER A 47 -5.76 8.49 29.03
CA SER A 47 -5.64 8.35 27.57
C SER A 47 -4.32 7.67 27.22
N GLN A 48 -4.26 7.01 26.07
CA GLN A 48 -3.03 6.44 25.52
C GLN A 48 -2.84 6.92 24.09
N LYS A 49 -1.59 7.03 23.66
CA LYS A 49 -1.24 7.23 22.25
C LYS A 49 -0.35 6.11 21.75
N GLY A 50 -0.55 5.69 20.51
CA GLY A 50 0.27 4.68 19.84
C GLY A 50 0.63 5.13 18.44
N ASP A 51 1.75 4.63 17.93
CA ASP A 51 2.13 4.80 16.53
C ASP A 51 1.83 3.51 15.77
N VAL A 52 1.01 3.61 14.74
CA VAL A 52 0.60 2.52 13.85
C VAL A 52 1.34 2.66 12.54
N THR A 53 1.82 1.54 12.01
CA THR A 53 2.41 1.51 10.67
C THR A 53 1.44 0.86 9.69
N VAL A 54 1.12 1.58 8.63
CA VAL A 54 0.28 1.12 7.52
C VAL A 54 1.18 0.93 6.30
N ASP A 55 1.25 -0.29 5.81
CA ASP A 55 1.94 -0.63 4.56
C ASP A 55 0.96 -0.64 3.40
N ILE A 56 1.40 -0.05 2.30
CA ILE A 56 0.62 0.06 1.08
C ILE A 56 1.45 -0.56 -0.03
N LYS A 57 1.00 -1.71 -0.54
CA LYS A 57 1.66 -2.43 -1.63
C LYS A 57 0.90 -2.19 -2.93
N LEU A 58 1.48 -1.39 -3.82
CA LEU A 58 1.02 -1.34 -5.21
C LEU A 58 1.70 -2.47 -5.98
N ALA A 59 0.94 -3.50 -6.35
CA ALA A 59 1.45 -4.62 -7.12
C ALA A 59 0.95 -4.57 -8.56
N ILE A 60 1.86 -4.85 -9.51
CA ILE A 60 1.62 -4.75 -10.94
C ILE A 60 2.20 -5.99 -11.61
N ASP A 61 1.33 -6.75 -12.29
CA ASP A 61 1.76 -7.83 -13.18
C ASP A 61 2.48 -7.25 -14.40
N CYS A 62 3.72 -7.68 -14.60
CA CYS A 62 4.57 -7.30 -15.72
C CYS A 62 4.94 -8.51 -16.60
N TYR A 63 4.22 -9.64 -16.51
CA TYR A 63 4.53 -10.86 -17.26
C TYR A 63 4.51 -10.64 -18.79
N ASP A 64 3.62 -9.79 -19.29
CA ASP A 64 3.54 -9.40 -20.71
C ASP A 64 4.43 -8.19 -21.08
N ASP A 65 5.43 -7.85 -20.24
CA ASP A 65 6.52 -6.99 -20.70
C ASP A 65 7.46 -7.82 -21.59
N THR A 66 7.21 -7.75 -22.90
CA THR A 66 8.10 -8.20 -23.97
C THR A 66 9.56 -7.95 -23.58
N HIS A 67 10.41 -8.96 -23.58
CA HIS A 67 11.79 -8.77 -23.16
C HIS A 67 12.53 -7.93 -24.21
N HIS A 68 13.50 -7.10 -23.79
CA HIS A 68 14.39 -6.44 -24.74
C HIS A 68 15.24 -7.53 -25.43
N ILE A 69 15.00 -7.76 -26.72
CA ILE A 69 15.80 -8.66 -27.54
C ILE A 69 16.86 -7.81 -28.28
N PRO A 70 18.15 -8.20 -28.27
CA PRO A 70 19.16 -7.53 -29.08
C PRO A 70 18.71 -7.41 -30.55
N GLY A 71 18.69 -6.19 -31.10
CA GLY A 71 18.17 -5.90 -32.45
C GLY A 71 16.78 -5.24 -32.48
N MET A 72 16.15 -4.99 -31.32
CA MET A 72 14.90 -4.23 -31.23
C MET A 72 15.06 -2.79 -31.72
N ASP A 73 14.05 -2.27 -32.42
CA ASP A 73 14.04 -0.90 -32.90
C ASP A 73 13.91 0.12 -31.75
N ALA A 74 14.28 1.37 -32.04
CA ALA A 74 14.28 2.46 -31.07
C ALA A 74 12.89 2.81 -30.50
N ASN A 75 11.80 2.60 -31.26
CA ASN A 75 10.44 2.88 -30.81
C ASN A 75 10.00 1.85 -29.77
N THR A 76 10.33 0.59 -29.99
CA THR A 76 10.08 -0.49 -29.04
C THR A 76 10.90 -0.30 -27.76
N LYS A 77 12.14 0.21 -27.86
CA LYS A 77 12.94 0.61 -26.69
C LYS A 77 12.28 1.75 -25.88
N ALA A 78 11.76 2.76 -26.56
CA ALA A 78 11.04 3.87 -25.92
C ALA A 78 9.75 3.40 -25.23
N LEU A 79 9.07 2.39 -25.78
CA LEU A 79 7.88 1.78 -25.16
C LEU A 79 8.20 1.17 -23.79
N PHE A 80 9.35 0.50 -23.61
CA PHE A 80 9.76 -0.04 -22.30
C PHE A 80 9.99 1.04 -21.25
N SER A 81 10.75 2.08 -21.62
CA SER A 81 10.95 3.23 -20.75
C SER A 81 9.61 3.87 -20.37
N SER A 82 8.66 3.93 -21.31
CA SER A 82 7.32 4.45 -21.03
C SER A 82 6.54 3.60 -20.03
N LYS A 83 6.63 2.26 -20.09
CA LYS A 83 5.94 1.38 -19.14
C LYS A 83 6.52 1.48 -17.73
N ALA A 84 7.85 1.50 -17.59
CA ALA A 84 8.50 1.72 -16.30
C ALA A 84 8.14 3.08 -15.69
N VAL A 85 8.10 4.12 -16.52
CA VAL A 85 7.66 5.47 -16.12
C VAL A 85 6.21 5.45 -15.66
N LYS A 86 5.29 4.79 -16.38
CA LYS A 86 3.88 4.65 -15.98
C LYS A 86 3.73 3.98 -14.61
N ARG A 87 4.48 2.92 -14.34
CA ARG A 87 4.48 2.26 -13.01
C ARG A 87 4.95 3.20 -11.90
N MET A 88 6.03 3.94 -12.14
CA MET A 88 6.52 4.94 -11.19
C MET A 88 5.51 6.09 -10.97
N GLN A 89 4.81 6.52 -12.03
CA GLN A 89 3.74 7.50 -11.95
C GLN A 89 2.58 7.00 -11.08
N LEU A 90 2.18 5.73 -11.21
CA LEU A 90 1.18 5.12 -10.34
C LEU A 90 1.63 5.10 -8.88
N ALA A 91 2.87 4.65 -8.61
CA ALA A 91 3.42 4.67 -7.25
C ALA A 91 3.47 6.09 -6.64
N LYS A 92 3.79 7.10 -7.46
CA LYS A 92 3.75 8.51 -7.06
C LYS A 92 2.31 8.98 -6.82
N LYS A 93 1.34 8.55 -7.63
CA LYS A 93 -0.08 8.89 -7.44
C LYS A 93 -0.61 8.33 -6.13
N VAL A 94 -0.28 7.08 -5.80
CA VAL A 94 -0.57 6.46 -4.49
C VAL A 94 0.00 7.33 -3.36
N HIS A 95 1.27 7.74 -3.48
CA HIS A 95 1.90 8.60 -2.49
C HIS A 95 1.14 9.90 -2.24
N LEU A 96 0.82 10.61 -3.32
CA LEU A 96 0.20 11.93 -3.25
C LEU A 96 -1.20 11.87 -2.65
N LEU A 97 -1.89 10.73 -2.77
CA LEU A 97 -3.20 10.53 -2.16
C LEU A 97 -3.12 10.21 -0.66
N LEU A 98 -2.04 9.56 -0.22
CA LEU A 98 -1.91 9.07 1.16
C LEU A 98 -1.10 10.00 2.05
N GLN A 99 -0.12 10.71 1.50
CA GLN A 99 0.68 11.64 2.29
C GLN A 99 -0.20 12.73 2.86
N ASN A 100 -0.14 12.90 4.17
CA ASN A 100 -0.96 13.81 4.95
C ASN A 100 -2.46 13.50 4.89
N PHE A 101 -2.85 12.30 4.46
CA PHE A 101 -4.22 11.84 4.62
C PHE A 101 -4.51 11.73 6.13
N ALA A 102 -5.37 12.62 6.64
CA ALA A 102 -5.67 12.78 8.05
C ALA A 102 -6.92 12.00 8.51
N GLY A 103 -7.35 11.01 7.72
CA GLY A 103 -8.61 10.33 7.98
C GLY A 103 -9.81 11.27 8.04
N LYS A 104 -10.97 10.69 8.30
CA LYS A 104 -12.04 11.34 9.05
C LYS A 104 -12.11 10.63 10.39
N ILE A 105 -12.93 11.13 11.32
CA ILE A 105 -13.30 10.37 12.53
C ILE A 105 -13.59 8.93 12.11
N LEU A 106 -12.84 7.96 12.64
CA LEU A 106 -13.09 6.56 12.35
C LEU A 106 -14.39 6.20 13.05
N LEU A 107 -15.36 5.71 12.27
CA LEU A 107 -16.65 5.28 12.79
C LEU A 107 -16.75 3.76 12.63
N ASP A 108 -17.36 3.10 13.61
CA ASP A 108 -17.76 1.70 13.46
C ASP A 108 -19.04 1.56 12.61
N GLU A 109 -19.50 0.32 12.42
CA GLU A 109 -20.73 0.02 11.66
C GLU A 109 -22.00 0.67 12.23
N SER A 110 -21.99 0.99 13.54
CA SER A 110 -23.10 1.64 14.24
C SER A 110 -23.04 3.18 14.17
N GLY A 111 -21.93 3.73 13.65
CA GLY A 111 -21.66 5.15 13.61
C GLY A 111 -21.04 5.70 14.90
N GLU A 112 -20.62 4.84 15.83
CA GLU A 112 -19.87 5.23 17.01
C GLU A 112 -18.43 5.57 16.63
N THR A 113 -17.85 6.57 17.29
CA THR A 113 -16.47 6.97 17.03
C THR A 113 -15.47 5.97 17.62
N LEU A 114 -14.76 5.26 16.73
CA LEU A 114 -13.66 4.37 17.03
C LEU A 114 -12.38 5.15 17.39
N ASP A 115 -12.04 6.20 16.63
CA ASP A 115 -10.90 7.07 16.92
C ASP A 115 -11.21 8.52 16.52
N LYS A 116 -10.97 9.45 17.47
CA LYS A 116 -11.14 10.90 17.28
C LYS A 116 -9.88 11.57 16.75
N TYR A 117 -8.75 10.85 16.73
CA TYR A 117 -7.42 11.43 16.63
C TYR A 117 -6.54 10.75 15.59
N PHE A 118 -7.13 10.21 14.53
CA PHE A 118 -6.39 9.71 13.38
C PHE A 118 -5.54 10.83 12.78
N MET A 119 -4.25 10.82 13.08
CA MET A 119 -3.34 11.87 12.60
C MET A 119 -3.03 11.69 11.11
N PRO A 120 -2.55 12.74 10.41
CA PRO A 120 -2.11 12.62 9.03
C PRO A 120 -1.05 11.53 8.85
N LEU A 121 -1.29 10.61 7.90
CA LEU A 121 -0.32 9.60 7.48
C LEU A 121 0.97 10.28 7.01
N LYS A 122 2.10 9.82 7.55
CA LYS A 122 3.44 10.27 7.16
C LYS A 122 4.25 9.12 6.63
N ARG A 123 4.73 9.21 5.39
CA ARG A 123 5.61 8.18 4.84
C ARG A 123 6.85 8.00 5.73
N SER A 124 7.09 6.76 6.17
CA SER A 124 8.27 6.37 6.92
C SER A 124 9.28 5.63 6.06
N SER A 125 8.84 4.86 5.05
CA SER A 125 9.74 4.15 4.15
C SER A 125 9.11 3.87 2.77
N SER A 126 9.95 3.47 1.81
CA SER A 126 9.48 2.92 0.53
C SER A 126 10.48 1.88 0.04
N VAL A 127 9.99 0.70 -0.34
CA VAL A 127 10.82 -0.42 -0.81
C VAL A 127 10.18 -0.99 -2.06
N PHE A 128 10.97 -1.15 -3.12
CA PHE A 128 10.50 -1.69 -4.39
C PHE A 128 11.20 -3.01 -4.67
N TYR A 129 10.45 -4.06 -4.95
CA TYR A 129 10.98 -5.39 -5.18
C TYR A 129 10.19 -6.15 -6.24
N ASN A 130 10.78 -7.23 -6.74
CA ASN A 130 10.12 -8.13 -7.68
C ASN A 130 9.73 -9.40 -6.94
N MET A 131 8.55 -9.90 -7.24
CA MET A 131 8.09 -11.22 -6.83
C MET A 131 8.16 -12.20 -8.01
N PRO A 132 8.05 -13.51 -7.76
CA PRO A 132 7.87 -14.50 -8.82
C PRO A 132 6.72 -14.15 -9.77
N HIS A 133 6.70 -14.80 -10.93
CA HIS A 133 5.66 -14.61 -11.97
C HIS A 133 5.57 -13.19 -12.55
N GLY A 134 6.66 -12.41 -12.50
CA GLY A 134 6.73 -11.12 -13.17
C GLY A 134 6.01 -9.98 -12.44
N ILE A 135 5.68 -10.16 -11.16
CA ILE A 135 5.00 -9.12 -10.36
C ILE A 135 6.03 -8.12 -9.82
N LYS A 136 5.78 -6.83 -10.02
CA LYS A 136 6.51 -5.73 -9.37
C LYS A 136 5.70 -5.15 -8.24
N VAL A 137 6.31 -5.03 -7.07
CA VAL A 137 5.67 -4.45 -5.89
C VAL A 137 6.37 -3.14 -5.51
N TYR A 138 5.56 -2.11 -5.35
CA TYR A 138 5.96 -0.80 -4.83
C TYR A 138 5.35 -0.64 -3.44
N GLU A 139 6.12 -0.99 -2.41
CA GLU A 139 5.68 -0.93 -1.02
C GLU A 139 6.03 0.44 -0.42
N GLN A 140 5.06 1.04 0.26
CA GLN A 140 5.18 2.33 0.93
C GLN A 140 4.64 2.20 2.34
N SER A 141 5.48 2.41 3.35
CA SER A 141 5.05 2.41 4.74
C SER A 141 4.74 3.83 5.18
N TYR A 142 3.63 3.99 5.89
CA TYR A 142 3.19 5.23 6.50
C TYR A 142 3.01 5.02 8.00
N THR A 143 3.39 6.01 8.79
CA THR A 143 3.11 6.04 10.22
C THR A 143 1.96 7.00 10.48
N VAL A 144 1.03 6.57 11.32
CA VAL A 144 -0.04 7.40 11.89
C VAL A 144 -0.05 7.24 13.40
N THR A 145 -0.25 8.33 14.11
CA THR A 145 -0.49 8.31 15.54
C THR A 145 -1.99 8.20 15.78
N VAL A 146 -2.38 7.29 16.66
CA VAL A 146 -3.76 7.07 17.12
C VAL A 146 -3.84 7.31 18.63
N MET A 147 -5.05 7.62 19.15
CA MET A 147 -5.25 7.81 20.59
C MET A 147 -6.51 7.12 21.11
N ASP A 148 -6.35 6.41 22.22
CA ASP A 148 -7.44 5.72 22.92
C ASP A 148 -7.74 6.38 24.25
N ILE A 149 -9.01 6.33 24.65
CA ILE A 149 -9.47 6.75 25.98
C ILE A 149 -9.76 5.49 26.77
N LEU A 150 -9.07 5.31 27.89
CA LEU A 150 -9.30 4.23 28.84
C LEU A 150 -10.52 4.62 29.70
N ILE A 151 -11.64 3.92 29.54
CA ILE A 151 -12.88 4.14 30.31
C ILE A 151 -12.71 3.56 31.73
#